data_AF-V6JKU9-F1
#
_entry.id   AF-V6JKU9-F1
#
_cell.length_a   1.000
_cell.length_b   1.000
_cell.length_c   1.000
_cell.angle_alpha   90.00
_cell.angle_beta   90.00
_cell.angle_gamma   90.00
#
_symmetry.space_group_name_H-M   'P 1'
#
loop_
_entity.id
_entity.type
_entity.pdbx_description
1 polymer ?
#
loop_
_entity_poly.entity_id
_entity_poly.type
_entity_poly.pdbx_seq_one_letter_code
_entity_poly.pdbx_strand_id
1 'polypeptide(L)' 'MIVRFAGGPLAGRELETTDAPWAGGWLTTGDADWGLYVPVHRDLVTGVVLAEVRVTVPRRG' A
#
# COMPACT_ATOMS: atom_id res chain seq x y z
N MET A 1 -2.08 -3.81 12.11
CA MET A 1 -2.97 -4.45 11.12
C MET A 1 -2.18 -4.73 9.86
N ILE A 2 -2.36 -5.88 9.22
CA ILE A 2 -1.66 -6.21 7.97
C ILE A 2 -2.70 -6.25 6.84
N VAL A 3 -2.42 -5.53 5.76
CA VAL A 3 -3.22 -5.53 4.53
C VAL A 3 -2.46 -6.30 3.47
N ARG A 4 -3.13 -7.22 2.76
CA ARG A 4 -2.54 -7.94 1.62
C ARG A 4 -3.11 -7.39 0.32
N PHE A 5 -2.26 -7.09 -0.65
CA PHE A 5 -2.72 -6.63 -1.96
C PHE A 5 -3.24 -7.80 -2.79
N ALA A 6 -4.48 -7.71 -3.25
CA ALA A 6 -5.14 -8.76 -4.02
C ALA A 6 -4.76 -8.79 -5.51
N GLY A 7 -4.17 -7.72 -6.05
CA GLY A 7 -3.90 -7.61 -7.49
C GLY A 7 -2.92 -6.49 -7.87
N GLY A 8 -2.61 -6.41 -9.16
CA GLY A 8 -1.67 -5.43 -9.73
C GLY A 8 -0.19 -5.72 -9.41
N PRO A 9 0.71 -4.74 -9.62
CA PRO A 9 2.16 -4.91 -9.42
C PRO A 9 2.59 -5.27 -7.99
N LEU A 10 1.69 -5.14 -7.01
CA LEU A 10 1.94 -5.45 -5.61
C LEU A 10 1.22 -6.72 -5.14
N ALA A 11 0.55 -7.47 -6.03
CA ALA A 11 -0.20 -8.67 -5.66
C ALA A 11 0.63 -9.62 -4.77
N GLY A 12 0.03 -10.07 -3.66
CA GLY A 12 0.68 -10.95 -2.68
C GLY A 12 1.64 -10.27 -1.70
N ARG A 13 1.89 -8.96 -1.83
CA ARG A 13 2.65 -8.19 -0.84
C ARG A 13 1.77 -7.77 0.32
N GLU A 14 2.43 -7.49 1.43
CA GLU A 14 1.80 -7.09 2.69
C GLU A 14 2.21 -5.67 3.06
N LEU A 15 1.25 -4.92 3.60
CA LEU A 15 1.43 -3.59 4.14
C LEU A 15 1.01 -3.59 5.60
N GLU A 16 1.96 -3.33 6.48
CA GLU A 16 1.66 -3.07 7.88
C GLU A 16 1.07 -1.65 8.03
N THR A 17 -0.07 -1.57 8.69
CA THR A 17 -0.83 -0.34 8.91
C THR A 17 -1.46 -0.34 10.30
N THR A 18 -1.97 0.80 10.74
CA THR A 18 -2.69 0.98 12.01
C THR A 18 -4.08 1.54 11.75
N ASP A 19 -4.94 1.59 12.76
CA ASP A 19 -6.26 2.21 12.60
C ASP A 19 -6.21 3.72 12.37
N ALA A 20 -5.04 4.34 12.52
CA ALA A 20 -4.87 5.76 12.30
C ALA A 20 -5.10 6.13 10.82
N PRO A 21 -5.81 7.24 10.55
CA PRO A 21 -5.89 7.79 9.20
C PRO A 21 -4.48 8.11 8.71
N TRP A 22 -4.20 7.71 7.47
CA TRP A 22 -2.95 7.95 6.76
C TRP A 22 -1.71 7.17 7.22
N ALA A 23 -1.86 6.13 8.05
CA ALA A 23 -0.77 5.21 8.36
C ALA A 23 -0.50 4.25 7.19
N GLY A 24 0.56 4.49 6.44
CA GLY A 24 0.96 3.73 5.25
C GLY A 24 2.40 3.26 5.28
N GLY A 25 2.89 2.78 4.14
CA GLY A 25 4.22 2.20 4.03
C GLY A 25 4.77 2.25 2.61
N TRP A 26 6.10 2.23 2.53
CA TRP A 26 6.81 2.29 1.27
C TRP A 26 6.95 0.90 0.66
N LEU A 27 6.53 0.76 -0.59
CA LEU A 27 6.56 -0.50 -1.33
C LEU A 27 7.16 -0.25 -2.72
N THR A 28 7.91 -1.22 -3.22
CA THR A 28 8.43 -1.15 -4.59
C THR A 28 7.43 -1.66 -5.61
N THR A 29 7.16 -0.86 -6.65
CA THR A 29 6.43 -1.32 -7.83
C THR A 29 7.44 -1.64 -8.93
N GLY A 30 7.76 -2.93 -9.09
CA GLY A 30 8.83 -3.34 -10.00
C GLY A 30 10.23 -2.94 -9.49
N ASP A 31 11.17 -2.78 -10.41
CA ASP A 31 12.59 -2.70 -10.09
C ASP A 31 13.10 -1.29 -9.72
N ALA A 32 12.41 -0.23 -10.17
CA ALA A 32 12.98 1.14 -10.14
C ALA A 32 12.29 2.13 -9.20
N ASP A 33 11.05 1.87 -8.75
CA ASP A 33 10.23 2.89 -8.08
C ASP A 33 9.76 2.49 -6.68
N TRP A 34 9.80 3.45 -5.76
CA TRP A 34 9.25 3.36 -4.40
C TRP A 34 7.96 4.16 -4.32
N GLY A 35 6.84 3.50 -4.03
CA GLY A 35 5.56 4.15 -3.78
C GLY A 35 5.22 4.16 -2.29
N LEU A 36 4.80 5.31 -1.75
CA LEU A 36 4.14 5.38 -0.44
C LEU A 36 2.66 5.02 -0.63
N TYR A 37 2.28 3.84 -0.14
CA TYR A 37 0.91 3.35 -0.16
C TYR A 37 0.22 3.65 1.16
N VAL A 38 -0.93 4.31 1.07
CA VAL A 38 -1.70 4.74 2.23
C VAL A 38 -3.12 4.17 2.13
N PRO A 39 -3.58 3.39 3.12
CA PRO A 39 -4.98 3.00 3.22
C PRO A 39 -5.87 4.24 3.33
N VAL A 40 -6.84 4.37 2.42
CA VAL A 40 -7.77 5.52 2.35
C VAL A 40 -9.20 5.13 2.67
N HIS A 41 -9.56 3.86 2.42
CA HIS A 41 -10.89 3.34 2.74
C HIS A 41 -10.80 1.90 3.22
N ARG A 42 -11.60 1.59 4.25
CA ARG A 42 -11.75 0.25 4.82
C ARG A 42 -13.22 -0.11 4.84
N ASP A 43 -13.54 -1.20 4.17
CA ASP A 43 -14.85 -1.83 4.30
C ASP A 43 -14.80 -2.82 5.47
N LEU A 44 -15.51 -2.50 6.55
CA LEU A 44 -15.57 -3.32 7.76
C LEU A 44 -16.41 -4.60 7.57
N VAL A 45 -17.25 -4.65 6.54
CA VAL A 45 -18.13 -5.79 6.25
C VAL A 45 -17.38 -6.84 5.44
N THR A 46 -16.63 -6.41 4.43
CA THR A 46 -15.90 -7.32 3.53
C THR A 46 -14.43 -7.50 3.93
N GLY A 47 -13.90 -6.63 4.78
CA GLY A 47 -12.47 -6.60 5.14
C GLY A 47 -11.58 -6.06 4.02
N VAL A 48 -12.15 -5.56 2.92
CA VAL A 48 -11.39 -4.97 1.80
C VAL A 48 -10.84 -3.62 2.23
N VAL A 49 -9.55 -3.41 1.91
CA VAL A 49 -8.87 -2.13 2.14
C VAL A 49 -8.42 -1.57 0.80
N LEU A 50 -8.89 -0.36 0.50
CA LEU A 50 -8.40 0.41 -0.63
C LEU A 50 -7.24 1.28 -0.18
N ALA A 51 -6.11 1.13 -0.87
CA ALA A 51 -4.91 1.92 -0.66
C ALA A 51 -4.59 2.74 -1.92
N GLU A 52 -4.12 3.97 -1.71
CA GLU A 52 -3.72 4.89 -2.77
C GLU A 52 -2.21 5.15 -2.71
N VAL A 53 -1.57 5.33 -3.86
CA VAL A 53 -0.19 5.84 -3.93
C VAL A 53 -0.23 7.36 -3.74
N ARG A 54 0.53 7.86 -2.76
CA ARG A 54 0.62 9.30 -2.51
C ARG A 54 1.93 9.92 -2.97
N VAL A 55 3.01 9.16 -2.96
CA VAL A 55 4.34 9.64 -3.34
C VAL A 55 5.06 8.53 -4.09
N THR A 56 5.71 8.87 -5.20
CA THR A 56 6.61 7.98 -5.91
C THR A 56 8.00 8.58 -5.89
N VAL A 57 8.99 7.81 -5.45
CA VAL A 57 10.41 8.17 -5.48
C VAL A 57 11.13 7.23 -6.44
N PRO A 58 11.69 7.76 -7.54
CA PRO A 58 12.58 6.97 -8.39
C PRO A 58 13.84 6.62 -7.59
N ARG A 59 14.26 5.36 -7.56
CA ARG A 59 15.59 5.03 -7.06
C ARG A 59 16.61 5.49 -8.10
N ARG A 60 17.43 6.48 -7.75
CA ARG A 60 18.68 6.72 -8.50
C ARG A 60 19.57 5.50 -8.29
N GLY A 61 19.75 4.73 -9.36
CA GLY A 61 20.74 3.66 -9.47
C GLY A 61 22.14 4.20 -9.68
#